data_AF-A0A2K2H9Y4-F1
#
_entry.id   AF-A0A2K2H9Y4-F1
#
_cell.length_a   1.000
_cell.length_b   1.000
_cell.length_c   1.000
_cell.angle_alpha   90.00
_cell.angle_beta   90.00
_cell.angle_gamma   90.00
#
_symmetry.space_group_name_H-M   'P 1'
#
loop_
_entity.id
_entity.type
_entity.pdbx_description
1 polymer ?
#
loop_
_entity_poly.entity_id
_entity_poly.type
_entity_poly.pdbx_seq_one_letter_code
_entity_poly.pdbx_strand_id
1 'polypeptide(L)' 'MDRRIGGLMESCPYIGKCGFYQRFAAKNSAAWRGLFDSYCKGGLVGHCERNKLYSMETVGFSDEMMPNGKNVPGPFKMLL' A
#
# COMPACT_ATOMS: atom_id res chain seq x y z
N MET A 1 -21.26 -24.55 10.55
CA MET A 1 -19.83 -24.15 10.57
C MET A 1 -19.77 -22.67 10.20
N ASP A 2 -19.99 -21.80 11.19
CA ASP A 2 -20.08 -20.34 11.01
C ASP A 2 -18.70 -19.73 11.33
N ARG A 3 -17.84 -19.57 10.32
CA ARG A 3 -16.55 -18.87 10.49
C ARG A 3 -16.76 -17.37 10.32
N ARG A 4 -17.32 -16.72 11.35
CA ARG A 4 -17.14 -15.28 11.55
C ARG A 4 -15.72 -15.03 12.09
N ILE A 5 -14.74 -15.00 11.18
CA ILE A 5 -13.52 -14.22 11.39
C ILE A 5 -13.67 -13.00 10.49
N GLY A 6 -14.46 -12.03 10.97
CA GLY A 6 -14.34 -10.65 10.51
C GLY A 6 -13.00 -10.14 11.03
N GLY A 7 -11.91 -10.45 10.33
CA GLY A 7 -10.64 -9.76 10.55
C GLY A 7 -10.93 -8.28 10.37
N LEU A 8 -10.69 -7.49 11.42
CA LEU A 8 -10.71 -6.03 11.34
C LEU A 8 -9.97 -5.65 10.05
N MET A 9 -10.68 -5.10 9.06
CA MET A 9 -10.03 -4.56 7.87
C MET A 9 -9.21 -3.37 8.36
N GLU A 10 -7.94 -3.64 8.71
CA GLU A 10 -7.01 -2.58 9.04
C GLU A 10 -6.85 -1.71 7.81
N SER A 11 -7.09 -0.42 7.99
CA SER A 11 -6.83 0.58 6.96
C SER A 11 -5.58 1.34 7.33
N CYS A 12 -4.74 1.61 6.34
CA CYS A 12 -3.54 2.41 6.54
C CYS A 12 -3.93 3.84 6.99
N PRO A 13 -3.52 4.30 8.19
CA PRO A 13 -3.90 5.61 8.71
C PRO A 13 -3.30 6.77 7.90
N TYR A 14 -2.29 6.48 7.07
CA TYR A 14 -1.58 7.47 6.27
C TYR A 14 -1.98 7.47 4.80
N ILE A 15 -3.02 6.71 4.43
CA ILE A 15 -3.42 6.53 3.03
C ILE A 15 -3.69 7.86 2.31
N GLY A 16 -4.27 8.84 3.00
CA GLY A 16 -4.57 10.17 2.47
C GLY A 16 -3.34 11.00 2.09
N LYS A 17 -2.19 10.74 2.71
CA LYS A 17 -0.90 11.42 2.43
C LYS A 17 0.14 10.50 1.77
N CYS A 18 -0.26 9.29 1.37
CA CYS A 18 0.63 8.30 0.79
C CYS A 18 0.82 8.55 -0.70
N GLY A 19 1.95 9.16 -1.09
CA GLY A 19 2.18 9.50 -2.51
C GLY A 19 2.24 8.28 -3.45
N PHE A 20 2.69 7.12 -2.98
CA PHE A 20 2.58 5.87 -3.75
C PHE A 20 1.12 5.47 -4.01
N TYR A 21 0.26 5.55 -3.01
CA TYR A 21 -1.17 5.29 -3.19
C TYR A 21 -1.79 6.30 -4.16
N GLN A 22 -1.56 7.60 -3.93
CA GLN A 22 -2.10 8.66 -4.80
C GLN A 22 -1.65 8.51 -6.26
N ARG A 23 -0.39 8.11 -6.50
CA ARG A 23 0.17 7.98 -7.84
C ARG A 23 -0.33 6.74 -8.60
N PHE A 24 -0.56 5.62 -7.91
CA PHE A 24 -0.80 4.33 -8.57
C PHE A 24 -2.21 3.76 -8.33
N ALA A 25 -3.00 4.24 -7.36
CA ALA A 25 -4.33 3.71 -7.04
C ALA A 25 -5.39 3.95 -8.12
N ALA A 26 -5.22 4.97 -8.96
CA ALA A 26 -6.12 5.25 -10.07
C ALA A 26 -5.88 4.37 -11.30
N LYS A 27 -4.78 3.59 -11.32
CA LYS A 27 -4.49 2.67 -12.43
C LYS A 27 -5.47 1.48 -12.37
N ASN A 28 -6.09 1.18 -13.49
CA ASN A 28 -6.95 0.01 -13.73
C ASN A 28 -6.17 -1.33 -13.85
N SER A 29 -5.17 -1.55 -13.00
CA SER A 29 -4.38 -2.78 -12.97
C SER A 29 -4.87 -3.69 -11.86
N ALA A 30 -5.10 -4.96 -12.16
CA ALA A 30 -5.40 -5.96 -11.13
C ALA A 30 -4.23 -6.14 -10.14
N ALA A 31 -2.98 -6.01 -10.63
CA ALA A 31 -1.80 -6.10 -9.78
C ALA A 31 -1.74 -4.93 -8.78
N TRP A 32 -2.03 -3.70 -9.24
CA TRP A 32 -2.07 -2.55 -8.34
C TRP A 32 -3.21 -2.66 -7.33
N ARG A 33 -4.42 -3.02 -7.77
CA ARG A 33 -5.56 -3.24 -6.87
C ARG A 33 -5.26 -4.27 -5.78
N GLY A 34 -4.77 -5.45 -6.15
CA GLY A 34 -4.42 -6.50 -5.18
C GLY A 34 -3.36 -6.07 -4.17
N LEU A 35 -2.39 -5.26 -4.62
CA LEU A 35 -1.37 -4.70 -3.74
C LEU A 35 -1.98 -3.69 -2.74
N PHE A 36 -2.90 -2.83 -3.16
CA PHE A 36 -3.57 -1.89 -2.25
C PHE A 36 -4.56 -2.57 -1.31
N ASP A 37 -5.32 -3.56 -1.78
CA ASP A 37 -6.24 -4.30 -0.94
C ASP A 37 -5.48 -5.06 0.16
N SER A 38 -4.29 -5.58 -0.15
CA SER A 38 -3.48 -6.29 0.83
C SER A 38 -2.77 -5.35 1.81
N TYR A 39 -2.06 -4.33 1.31
CA TYR A 39 -1.14 -3.50 2.10
C TYR A 39 -1.69 -2.14 2.54
N CYS A 40 -2.83 -1.70 1.99
CA CYS A 40 -3.46 -0.43 2.39
C CYS A 40 -4.82 -0.63 3.07
N LYS A 41 -5.53 -1.75 2.81
CA LYS A 41 -6.88 -2.01 3.32
C LYS A 41 -7.09 -3.50 3.64
N GLY A 42 -6.18 -4.11 4.41
CA GLY A 42 -6.23 -5.54 4.68
C GLY A 42 -5.21 -6.01 5.70
N GLY A 43 -5.06 -7.34 5.81
CA GLY A 43 -4.22 -7.97 6.83
C GLY A 43 -2.72 -7.73 6.69
N LEU A 44 -2.24 -7.09 5.61
CA LEU A 44 -0.82 -6.77 5.43
C LEU A 44 -0.48 -5.29 5.67
N VAL A 45 -1.40 -4.49 6.22
CA VAL A 45 -1.14 -3.06 6.51
C VAL A 45 0.08 -2.88 7.42
N GLY A 46 0.21 -3.67 8.50
CA GLY A 46 1.38 -3.64 9.39
C GLY A 46 2.70 -4.07 8.72
N HIS A 47 2.65 -4.71 7.55
CA HIS A 47 3.83 -5.13 6.78
C HIS A 47 4.25 -4.09 5.72
N CYS A 48 3.52 -2.99 5.57
CA CYS A 48 3.87 -1.92 4.64
C CYS A 48 5.00 -1.04 5.20
N GLU A 49 6.14 -1.01 4.52
CA GLU A 49 7.30 -0.23 4.95
C GLU A 49 7.00 1.27 5.01
N ARG A 50 6.18 1.78 4.08
CA ARG A 50 5.72 3.18 4.13
C ARG A 50 4.93 3.48 5.38
N ASN A 51 4.09 2.54 5.85
CA ASN A 51 3.32 2.72 7.08
C ASN A 51 4.27 2.89 8.27
N LYS A 52 5.29 2.02 8.37
CA LYS A 52 6.32 2.12 9.42
C LYS A 52 7.06 3.45 9.36
N LEU A 53 7.54 3.86 8.19
CA LEU A 53 8.23 5.15 8.01
C LEU A 53 7.37 6.35 8.43
N TYR A 54 6.09 6.36 8.05
CA TYR A 54 5.16 7.40 8.51
C TYR A 54 4.96 7.39 10.03
N SER A 55 4.89 6.21 10.66
CA SER A 55 4.74 6.08 12.12
C SER A 55 5.97 6.52 12.91
N MET A 56 7.15 6.45 12.29
CA MET A 56 8.42 6.92 12.85
C MET A 56 8.69 8.40 12.55
N GLU A 57 7.72 9.14 12.01
CA GLU A 57 7.86 10.54 11.57
C GLU A 57 9.01 10.75 10.57
N THR A 58 9.45 9.69 9.88
CA THR A 58 10.51 9.78 8.88
C THR A 58 9.94 10.39 7.61
N VAL A 59 10.51 11.51 7.19
CA VAL A 59 10.15 12.21 5.94
C VAL A 59 11.30 12.10 4.94
N GLY A 60 10.99 11.94 3.64
CA GLY A 60 12.01 11.89 2.58
C GLY A 60 12.19 10.53 1.89
N PHE A 61 11.10 9.86 1.53
CA PHE A 61 11.14 8.67 0.67
C PHE A 61 10.32 8.88 -0.60
N SER A 62 10.70 8.15 -1.66
CA SER A 62 10.10 8.29 -2.99
C SER A 62 8.62 7.90 -3.00
N ASP A 63 7.81 8.61 -3.79
CA ASP A 63 6.44 8.20 -4.11
C ASP A 63 6.36 6.95 -4.98
N GLU A 64 7.50 6.49 -5.50
CA GLU A 64 7.60 5.21 -6.20
C GLU A 64 8.01 4.07 -5.27
N MET A 65 8.30 4.33 -4.00
CA MET A 65 8.60 3.26 -3.05
C MET A 65 7.34 2.43 -2.78
N MET A 66 7.40 1.13 -3.08
CA MET A 66 6.36 0.15 -2.84
C MET A 66 6.32 -0.30 -1.35
N PRO A 67 5.30 -1.08 -0.92
CA PRO A 67 5.20 -1.56 0.46
C PRO A 67 6.38 -2.39 0.96
N ASN A 68 7.21 -2.94 0.08
CA ASN A 68 8.41 -3.69 0.44
C ASN A 68 9.68 -2.82 0.59
N GLY A 69 9.55 -1.49 0.52
CA GLY A 69 10.67 -0.56 0.64
C GLY A 69 11.50 -0.36 -0.65
N LYS A 70 11.15 -1.03 -1.75
CA LYS A 70 11.84 -0.87 -3.05
C LYS A 70 11.02 0.03 -3.98
N ASN A 71 11.69 0.77 -4.86
CA ASN A 71 11.01 1.56 -5.88
C ASN A 71 10.37 0.67 -6.96
N VAL A 72 9.26 1.15 -7.54
CA VAL A 72 8.60 0.50 -8.68
C VAL A 72 9.61 0.30 -9.83
N PRO A 73 9.84 -0.93 -10.29
CA PRO A 73 10.69 -1.19 -11.44
C PRO A 73 10.13 -0.51 -12.70
N GLY A 74 11.00 0.00 -13.58
CA GLY A 74 10.61 0.74 -14.79
C GLY A 74 9.42 0.14 -15.56
N PRO A 75 9.46 -1.16 -15.93
CA PRO A 75 8.35 -1.80 -16.66
C PRO A 75 7.01 -1.77 -15.93
N PHE A 76 7.01 -1.85 -14.60
CA PHE A 76 5.78 -1.89 -13.80
C PHE A 76 5.08 -0.54 -13.76
N LYS A 77 5.80 0.57 -13.99
CA LYS A 77 5.19 1.92 -14.05
C LYS A 77 4.16 2.05 -15.18
N MET A 78 4.30 1.22 -16.23
CA MET A 78 3.43 1.21 -17.40
C MET A 78 2.21 0.31 -17.26
N LEU A 79 2.09 -0.45 -16.16
CA LEU A 79 0.87 -1.21 -15.88
C LEU A 79 -0.30 -0.24 -15.76
N LEU A 80 -1.28 -0.43 -16.65
CA LEU A 80 -2.53 0.31 -16.70
C LEU A 80 -3.55 -0.36 -15.81
#